data_AF-A0A1H3EB52-F1
#
_entry.id   AF-A0A1H3EB52-F1
#
_cell.length_a   1.000
_cell.length_b   1.000
_cell.length_c   1.000
_cell.angle_alpha   90.00
_cell.angle_beta   90.00
_cell.angle_gamma   90.00
#
_symmetry.space_group_name_H-M   'P 1'
#
loop_
_entity.id
_entity.type
_entity.pdbx_description
1 polymer ?
#
loop_
_entity_poly.entity_id
_entity_poly.type
_entity_poly.pdbx_seq_one_letter_code
_entity_poly.pdbx_strand_id
1 'polypeptide(L)' 'MRQFRSPPVAHTAQHPADTLNGYVRLYNHQIPQKALGHIAPIQALKNWQQQCPKRFKKRVYNLAGLET' A
#
# COMPACT_ATOMS: atom_id res chain seq x y z
N MET A 1 -10.39 33.44 18.85
CA MET A 1 -9.47 32.30 19.03
C MET A 1 -10.27 31.02 18.86
N ARG A 2 -10.12 30.29 17.75
CA ARG A 2 -10.86 29.03 17.53
C ARG A 2 -10.15 27.92 18.27
N GLN A 3 -10.82 27.33 19.24
CA GLN A 3 -10.37 26.12 19.92
C GLN A 3 -10.48 24.95 18.93
N PHE A 4 -9.36 24.46 18.43
CA PHE A 4 -9.31 23.21 17.68
C PHE A 4 -9.42 22.06 18.67
N ARG A 5 -10.65 21.57 18.87
CA ARG A 5 -10.89 20.29 19.54
C ARG A 5 -10.47 19.18 18.59
N SER A 6 -9.33 18.54 18.85
CA SER A 6 -8.95 17.30 18.16
C SER A 6 -9.98 16.21 18.45
N PRO A 7 -10.41 15.41 17.46
CA PRO A 7 -11.30 14.29 17.70
C PRO A 7 -10.59 13.20 18.52
N PRO A 8 -11.34 12.40 19.30
CA PRO A 8 -10.75 11.40 20.19
C PRO A 8 -10.07 10.31 19.37
N VAL A 9 -8.74 10.21 19.49
CA VAL A 9 -7.98 9.09 18.93
C VAL A 9 -8.19 7.90 19.85
N ALA A 10 -9.19 7.08 19.53
CA ALA A 10 -9.41 5.81 20.22
C ALA A 10 -9.63 4.70 19.20
N HIS A 11 -8.53 4.18 18.67
CA HIS A 11 -8.46 2.79 18.22
C HIS A 11 -7.19 2.19 18.82
N THR A 12 -7.40 1.49 19.94
CA THR A 12 -6.69 0.26 20.36
C THR A 12 -5.23 0.15 19.92
N ALA A 13 -4.30 0.12 20.89
CA ALA A 13 -2.90 -0.19 20.68
C ALA A 13 -2.74 -1.38 19.71
N GLN A 14 -2.46 -1.09 18.45
CA GLN A 14 -2.26 -2.08 17.41
C GLN A 14 -1.03 -2.89 17.80
N HIS A 15 -1.11 -4.22 17.70
CA HIS A 15 0.08 -5.05 17.83
C HIS A 15 1.11 -4.53 16.81
N PRO A 16 2.40 -4.38 17.15
CA PRO A 16 3.38 -3.75 16.25
C PRO A 16 3.43 -4.41 14.85
N ALA A 17 3.08 -5.69 14.77
CA ALA A 17 2.90 -6.42 13.51
C ALA A 17 1.75 -5.86 12.64
N ASP A 18 0.61 -5.53 13.24
CA ASP A 18 -0.55 -4.98 12.52
C ASP A 18 -0.27 -3.58 11.95
N THR A 19 0.45 -2.77 12.73
CA THR A 19 0.90 -1.44 12.30
C THR A 19 1.84 -1.54 11.11
N LEU A 20 2.79 -2.49 11.15
CA LEU A 20 3.73 -2.72 10.05
C LEU A 20 3.01 -3.21 8.78
N ASN A 21 2.08 -4.15 8.92
CA ASN A 21 1.26 -4.65 7.80
C ASN A 21 0.43 -3.53 7.17
N GLY A 22 -0.14 -2.65 7.99
CA GLY A 22 -0.84 -1.45 7.54
C GLY A 22 0.08 -0.53 6.72
N TYR A 23 1.29 -0.27 7.20
CA TYR A 23 2.27 0.55 6.50
C TYR A 23 2.68 -0.04 5.14
N VAL A 24 3.03 -1.34 5.11
CA VAL A 24 3.42 -2.05 3.88
C VAL A 24 2.29 -1.99 2.85
N ARG A 25 1.05 -2.22 3.27
CA ARG A 25 -0.12 -2.13 2.40
C ARG A 25 -0.32 -0.72 1.85
N LEU A 26 -0.22 0.29 2.69
CA LEU A 26 -0.39 1.69 2.31
C LEU A 26 0.65 2.11 1.27
N TYR A 27 1.92 1.80 1.52
CA TYR A 27 3.03 2.11 0.62
C TYR A 27 2.91 1.40 -0.73
N ASN A 28 2.63 0.10 -0.74
CA ASN A 28 2.61 -0.68 -1.98
C ASN A 28 1.41 -0.35 -2.88
N HIS A 29 0.28 0.07 -2.30
CA HIS A 29 -0.99 0.17 -3.02
C HIS A 29 -1.57 1.58 -3.14
N GLN A 30 -1.29 2.48 -2.20
CA GLN A 30 -2.04 3.74 -2.08
C GLN A 30 -1.15 4.98 -2.21
N ILE A 31 0.13 4.90 -1.81
CA ILE A 31 1.04 6.05 -1.89
C ILE A 31 1.72 6.06 -3.27
N PRO A 32 1.47 7.08 -4.11
CA PRO A 32 2.18 7.25 -5.37
C PRO A 32 3.63 7.68 -5.15
N GLN A 33 4.55 7.08 -5.88
CA GLN A 33 5.98 7.40 -5.75
C GLN A 33 6.46 8.36 -6.83
N LYS A 34 7.14 9.44 -6.41
CA LYS A 34 7.73 10.42 -7.35
C LYS A 34 8.69 9.76 -8.34
N ALA A 35 9.52 8.82 -7.88
CA ALA A 35 10.47 8.09 -8.72
C ALA A 35 9.79 7.20 -9.78
N LEU A 36 8.56 6.76 -9.53
CA LEU A 36 7.77 5.97 -10.49
C LEU A 36 6.88 6.85 -11.38
N GLY A 37 7.04 8.18 -11.34
CA GLY A 37 6.17 9.10 -12.07
C GLY A 37 4.82 9.32 -11.38
N HIS A 38 4.81 9.34 -10.05
CA HIS A 38 3.62 9.53 -9.22
C HIS A 38 2.57 8.43 -9.38
N ILE A 39 3.01 7.18 -9.57
CA ILE A 39 2.14 6.00 -9.55
C ILE A 39 2.48 5.09 -8.37
N ALA A 40 1.49 4.35 -7.88
CA ALA A 40 1.70 3.37 -6.82
C ALA A 40 2.54 2.17 -7.33
N PRO A 41 3.41 1.57 -6.50
CA PRO A 41 4.28 0.46 -6.92
C PRO A 41 3.55 -0.71 -7.59
N ILE A 42 2.41 -1.14 -7.02
CA ILE A 42 1.61 -2.23 -7.60
C ILE A 42 1.06 -1.88 -8.99
N GLN A 43 0.76 -0.61 -9.25
CA GLN A 43 0.27 -0.14 -10.55
C GLN A 43 1.41 -0.13 -11.58
N ALA A 44 2.61 0.31 -11.18
CA ALA A 44 3.80 0.27 -12.03
C ALA A 44 4.09 -1.17 -12.49
N LEU A 45 4.06 -2.13 -11.57
CA LEU A 45 4.27 -3.55 -11.86
C LEU A 45 3.22 -4.12 -12.82
N LYS A 46 1.94 -3.77 -12.64
CA LYS A 46 0.86 -4.17 -13.57
C LYS A 46 1.08 -3.60 -14.97
N ASN A 47 1.44 -2.31 -15.06
CA ASN A 47 1.71 -1.65 -16.33
C ASN A 47 2.88 -2.31 -17.06
N TRP A 48 3.97 -2.63 -16.35
CA TRP A 48 5.10 -3.34 -16.94
C TRP A 48 4.76 -4.77 -17.36
N GLN A 49 3.91 -5.46 -16.60
CA GLN A 49 3.43 -6.79 -16.97
C GLN A 49 2.64 -6.77 -18.28
N GLN A 50 1.83 -5.73 -18.51
CA GLN A 50 1.10 -5.55 -19.78
C GLN A 50 2.05 -5.25 -20.94
N GLN A 51 3.06 -4.41 -20.73
CA GLN A 51 4.02 -4.03 -21.77
C GLN A 51 4.97 -5.18 -22.14
N CYS A 52 5.37 -6.02 -21.18
CA CYS A 52 6.36 -7.08 -21.39
C CYS A 52 5.98 -8.37 -20.63
N PRO A 53 4.88 -9.05 -21.02
CA PRO A 53 4.37 -10.22 -20.28
C PRO A 53 5.39 -11.36 -20.19
N LYS A 54 6.25 -11.51 -21.22
CA LYS A 54 7.27 -12.57 -21.29
C LYS A 54 8.37 -12.46 -20.22
N ARG A 55 8.58 -11.27 -19.62
CA ARG A 55 9.58 -11.06 -18.56
C ARG A 55 9.07 -11.49 -17.18
N PHE A 56 7.75 -11.60 -17.02
CA PHE A 56 7.13 -11.95 -15.76
C PHE A 56 6.96 -13.46 -15.65
N LYS A 57 7.69 -14.09 -14.72
CA LYS A 57 7.49 -15.52 -14.40
C LYS A 57 6.20 -15.76 -13.60
N LYS A 58 5.69 -14.73 -12.90
CA LYS A 58 4.47 -14.76 -12.08
C LYS A 58 3.61 -13.54 -12.37
N ARG A 59 2.29 -13.69 -12.20
CA ARG A 59 1.35 -12.56 -12.32
C ARG A 59 1.53 -11.59 -11.15
N VAL A 60 1.32 -10.31 -11.40
CA VAL A 60 1.25 -9.29 -10.35
C VAL A 60 -0.18 -9.27 -9.82
N TYR A 61 -0.40 -9.79 -8.62
CA TYR A 61 -1.71 -9.77 -7.95
C TYR A 61 -1.58 -9.25 -6.53
N ASN A 62 -2.66 -8.68 -6.03
CA ASN A 62 -2.75 -8.29 -4.63
C ASN A 62 -3.00 -9.56 -3.81
N LEU A 63 -1.98 -10.05 -3.10
CA LEU A 63 -2.10 -11.12 -2.11
C LEU A 63 -2.81 -10.58 -0.86
N ALA A 64 -4.06 -10.14 -1.02
CA ALA A 64 -4.93 -9.91 0.13
C ALA A 64 -5.52 -11.27 0.52
N GLY A 65 -4.83 -12.01 1.40
CA GLY A 65 -5.38 -13.25 1.96
C GLY A 65 -4.41 -14.35 2.33
N LEU A 66 -3.19 -14.06 2.79
CA LEU A 66 -2.36 -15.07 3.46
C LEU A 66 -2.24 -14.74 4.96
N GLU A 67 -3.38 -14.56 5.60
CA GLU A 67 -3.53 -14.55 7.06
C GLU A 67 -4.58 -15.63 7.38
N THR A 68 -4.14 -16.89 7.36
CA THR A 68 -4.78 -18.03 8.03
C THR A 68 -3.69 -18.76 8.77
#